data_AF-A0A6C8BRF6-F1
#
_entry.id   AF-A0A6C8BRF6-F1
#
_cell.length_a   1.000
_cell.length_b   1.000
_cell.length_c   1.000
_cell.angle_alpha   90.00
_cell.angle_beta   90.00
_cell.angle_gamma   90.00
#
_symmetry.space_group_name_H-M   'P 1'
#
loop_
_entity.id
_entity.type
_entity.pdbx_description
1 polymer ?
#
loop_
_entity_poly.entity_id
_entity_poly.type
_entity_poly.pdbx_seq_one_letter_code
_entity_poly.pdbx_strand_id
1 'polypeptide(L)'
;TNFSISSKTSSPNYDISSEFKNSIYTLKYKQVDISNTSTNTAYGYSVDKDGYMGEDFNKAAGLPEDFKIHKSTLDEIKKAAENEPYIADMKQYFGVSEYYTNIDMAETIKQYYNLFSNALGQSFPNDKTSFSQADINSMPKGYAINGIKSMDFNDPSNRMNITHLRDFSNSLISNVYKTPEQMKEAESLYIQSGSLIDGINGHSFGLSLEEIKNVSKGEDWQFNPDMSVYPQNEDGSYSKEALFMSFLKSYGSGQPVESPKTTLNPKVEAYNRAMAKESFNGDSIALNDIMTGKVDFASLLKGYAQDGWLDADIYAMEKGVAWQNASIGYGGALFDNQFNQAKANGWKASSESINSYVGSIMDRLNNLIGQTRV
;
A
#
# COMPACT_ATOMS: atom_id res chain seq x y z
N THR A 1 100.47 29.34 10.23
CA THR A 1 100.42 27.94 9.75
C THR A 1 99.06 27.70 9.12
N ASN A 2 99.03 27.60 7.80
CA ASN A 2 97.86 27.18 7.01
C ASN A 2 97.52 25.72 7.31
N PHE A 3 96.24 25.33 7.24
CA PHE A 3 95.79 24.18 6.45
C PHE A 3 94.26 24.19 6.26
N SER A 4 93.86 24.25 5.00
CA SER A 4 92.51 24.07 4.48
C SER A 4 92.07 22.60 4.58
N ILE A 5 90.78 22.32 4.83
CA ILE A 5 90.15 21.03 4.48
C ILE A 5 88.80 21.29 3.80
N SER A 6 88.74 20.84 2.55
CA SER A 6 87.54 20.60 1.74
C SER A 6 86.95 19.23 2.11
N SER A 7 85.62 19.12 2.14
CA SER A 7 84.95 17.82 1.97
C SER A 7 83.64 17.98 1.21
N LYS A 8 83.67 17.60 -0.08
CA LYS A 8 82.50 17.12 -0.84
C LYS A 8 81.87 15.94 -0.10
N THR A 9 80.54 15.88 -0.03
CA THR A 9 79.81 14.60 -0.09
C THR A 9 78.48 14.77 -0.82
N SER A 10 78.44 14.18 -2.00
CA SER A 10 77.30 13.73 -2.79
C SER A 10 76.03 13.40 -1.99
N SER A 11 74.93 14.08 -2.32
CA SER A 11 73.58 13.59 -2.00
C SER A 11 73.30 12.31 -2.81
N PRO A 12 72.79 11.23 -2.20
CA PRO A 12 72.32 10.08 -2.94
C PRO A 12 71.05 10.48 -3.70
N ASN A 13 71.10 10.36 -5.02
CA ASN A 13 69.92 10.48 -5.86
C ASN A 13 69.10 9.19 -5.68
N TYR A 14 68.14 9.21 -4.75
CA TYR A 14 67.20 8.10 -4.58
C TYR A 14 66.28 8.09 -5.80
N ASP A 15 66.49 7.12 -6.68
CA ASP A 15 65.59 6.85 -7.79
C ASP A 15 64.30 6.25 -7.23
N ILE A 16 63.28 7.10 -7.09
CA ILE A 16 61.95 6.71 -6.62
C ILE A 16 61.37 5.77 -7.69
N SER A 17 61.15 4.51 -7.33
CA SER A 17 60.65 3.48 -8.25
C SER A 17 59.36 3.92 -8.95
N SER A 18 59.19 3.49 -10.19
CA SER A 18 58.01 3.77 -11.01
C SER A 18 56.71 3.30 -10.35
N GLU A 19 56.76 2.26 -9.51
CA GLU A 19 55.63 1.76 -8.71
C GLU A 19 55.16 2.76 -7.64
N PHE A 20 56.09 3.51 -7.02
CA PHE A 20 55.74 4.55 -6.03
C PHE A 20 55.16 5.80 -6.71
N LYS A 21 55.62 6.13 -7.92
CA LYS A 21 55.02 7.20 -8.74
C LYS A 21 53.61 6.83 -9.20
N ASN A 22 53.41 5.59 -9.66
CA ASN A 22 52.08 5.10 -10.06
C ASN A 22 51.08 5.11 -8.90
N SER A 23 51.48 4.75 -7.69
CA SER A 23 50.59 4.80 -6.51
C SER A 23 50.19 6.24 -6.12
N ILE A 24 51.06 7.23 -6.29
CA ILE A 24 50.70 8.66 -6.10
C ILE A 24 49.74 9.16 -7.20
N TYR A 25 49.91 8.73 -8.45
CA TYR A 25 48.96 9.06 -9.52
C TYR A 25 47.60 8.40 -9.27
N THR A 26 47.54 7.12 -8.87
CA THR A 26 46.28 6.43 -8.56
C THR A 26 45.56 7.03 -7.33
N LEU A 27 46.31 7.56 -6.35
CA LEU A 27 45.73 8.27 -5.19
C LEU A 27 45.24 9.68 -5.54
N LYS A 28 45.95 10.42 -6.41
CA LYS A 28 45.48 11.72 -6.93
C LYS A 28 44.22 11.60 -7.79
N TYR A 29 44.04 10.51 -8.54
CA TYR A 29 42.81 10.27 -9.30
C TYR A 29 41.69 9.62 -8.48
N LYS A 30 41.98 8.99 -7.33
CA LYS A 30 40.94 8.57 -6.37
C LYS A 30 40.43 9.71 -5.48
N GLN A 31 41.14 10.83 -5.40
CA GLN A 31 40.77 11.96 -4.53
C GLN A 31 40.10 13.12 -5.29
N VAL A 32 39.97 13.03 -6.63
CA VAL A 32 39.46 14.13 -7.47
C VAL A 32 37.98 13.99 -7.89
N ASP A 33 37.26 12.93 -7.49
CA ASP A 33 35.80 12.81 -7.68
C ASP A 33 34.99 12.80 -6.37
N ILE A 34 35.56 13.30 -5.26
CA ILE A 34 34.85 13.33 -3.95
C ILE A 34 34.53 14.77 -3.51
N SER A 35 35.00 15.79 -4.21
CA SER A 35 34.86 17.19 -3.77
C SER A 35 33.96 18.07 -4.64
N ASN A 36 33.08 17.51 -5.48
CA ASN A 36 32.09 18.33 -6.20
C ASN A 36 30.81 17.61 -6.67
N THR A 37 30.35 16.57 -5.97
CA THR A 37 28.95 16.19 -6.00
C THR A 37 28.35 16.59 -4.66
N SER A 38 27.67 17.72 -4.60
CA SER A 38 26.50 17.79 -3.73
C SER A 38 25.59 16.66 -4.21
N THR A 39 25.73 15.46 -3.65
CA THR A 39 24.71 14.43 -3.86
C THR A 39 23.48 15.00 -3.19
N ASN A 40 22.58 15.56 -3.99
CA ASN A 40 21.27 15.93 -3.49
C ASN A 40 20.73 14.66 -2.82
N THR A 41 20.33 14.77 -1.56
CA THR A 41 19.77 13.63 -0.84
C THR A 41 18.31 13.91 -0.52
N ALA A 42 17.50 12.87 -0.51
CA ALA A 42 16.13 12.91 -0.06
C ALA A 42 15.84 11.64 0.73
N TYR A 43 15.19 11.77 1.89
CA TYR A 43 14.83 10.65 2.75
C TYR A 43 16.02 9.74 3.14
N GLY A 44 17.24 10.30 3.15
CA GLY A 44 18.47 9.56 3.47
C GLY A 44 19.16 8.85 2.29
N TYR A 45 18.70 9.08 1.06
CA TYR A 45 19.22 8.43 -0.15
C TYR A 45 19.67 9.44 -1.20
N SER A 46 20.53 9.01 -2.11
CA SER A 46 21.01 9.83 -3.23
C SER A 46 19.90 10.17 -4.22
N VAL A 47 20.00 11.34 -4.86
CA VAL A 47 19.10 11.86 -5.89
C VAL A 47 19.95 12.39 -7.03
N ASP A 48 19.60 12.00 -8.26
CA ASP A 48 20.29 12.47 -9.46
C ASP A 48 19.93 13.92 -9.82
N LYS A 49 20.59 14.45 -10.86
CA LYS A 49 20.40 15.83 -11.32
C LYS A 49 18.98 16.11 -11.84
N ASP A 50 18.24 15.09 -12.25
CA ASP A 50 16.90 15.18 -12.83
C ASP A 50 15.82 14.92 -11.76
N GLY A 51 16.22 14.69 -10.50
CA GLY A 51 15.32 14.53 -9.37
C GLY A 51 14.90 13.09 -9.10
N TYR A 52 15.47 12.09 -9.78
CA TYR A 52 15.17 10.68 -9.51
C TYR A 52 16.03 10.12 -8.38
N MET A 53 15.44 9.25 -7.59
CA MET A 53 16.12 8.52 -6.53
C MET A 53 17.21 7.62 -7.12
N GLY A 54 18.36 7.53 -6.45
CA GLY A 54 19.52 6.78 -6.91
C GLY A 54 19.47 5.28 -6.58
N GLU A 55 20.52 4.57 -6.99
CA GLU A 55 20.66 3.12 -6.84
C GLU A 55 20.58 2.66 -5.37
N ASP A 56 21.06 3.49 -4.43
CA ASP A 56 21.00 3.21 -3.00
C ASP A 56 19.55 3.14 -2.47
N PHE A 57 18.65 3.98 -2.99
CA PHE A 57 17.21 3.88 -2.73
C PHE A 57 16.62 2.62 -3.35
N ASN A 58 16.89 2.36 -4.64
CA ASN A 58 16.37 1.19 -5.33
C ASN A 58 16.74 -0.11 -4.62
N LYS A 59 18.01 -0.23 -4.19
CA LYS A 59 18.48 -1.36 -3.40
C LYS A 59 17.77 -1.50 -2.06
N ALA A 60 17.53 -0.40 -1.34
CA ALA A 60 16.80 -0.44 -0.08
C ALA A 60 15.32 -0.80 -0.26
N ALA A 61 14.71 -0.34 -1.35
CA ALA A 61 13.32 -0.59 -1.71
C ALA A 61 13.12 -1.92 -2.47
N GLY A 62 14.18 -2.68 -2.78
CA GLY A 62 14.08 -3.94 -3.54
C GLY A 62 13.61 -3.76 -4.98
N LEU A 63 13.85 -2.59 -5.58
CA LEU A 63 13.51 -2.25 -6.96
C LEU A 63 14.59 -2.72 -7.93
N PRO A 64 14.26 -2.91 -9.23
CA PRO A 64 15.27 -3.02 -10.29
C PRO A 64 16.25 -1.84 -10.26
N GLU A 65 17.50 -2.09 -10.65
CA GLU A 65 18.59 -1.10 -10.57
C GLU A 65 18.27 0.19 -11.34
N ASP A 66 17.65 0.03 -12.52
CA ASP A 66 17.26 1.10 -13.43
C ASP A 66 15.86 1.68 -13.19
N PHE A 67 15.11 1.14 -12.23
CA PHE A 67 13.75 1.59 -11.94
C PHE A 67 13.74 3.05 -11.48
N LYS A 68 12.89 3.87 -12.09
CA LYS A 68 12.85 5.30 -11.80
C LYS A 68 11.73 5.64 -10.82
N ILE A 69 12.11 6.26 -9.69
CA ILE A 69 11.21 6.94 -8.77
C ILE A 69 11.66 8.38 -8.67
N HIS A 70 10.80 9.34 -8.99
CA HIS A 70 11.11 10.75 -8.83
C HIS A 70 10.86 11.19 -7.38
N LYS A 71 11.72 12.06 -6.83
CA LYS A 71 11.60 12.57 -5.46
C LYS A 71 10.22 13.17 -5.17
N SER A 72 9.61 13.87 -6.14
CA SER A 72 8.28 14.46 -5.97
C SER A 72 7.20 13.43 -5.65
N THR A 73 7.35 12.18 -6.09
CA THR A 73 6.46 11.08 -5.70
C THR A 73 6.54 10.80 -4.20
N LEU A 74 7.74 10.78 -3.62
CA LEU A 74 7.92 10.57 -2.17
C LEU A 74 7.46 11.77 -1.35
N ASP A 75 7.70 12.98 -1.86
CA ASP A 75 7.17 14.22 -1.26
C ASP A 75 5.64 14.21 -1.21
N GLU A 76 5.00 13.72 -2.26
CA GLU A 76 3.55 13.59 -2.35
C GLU A 76 2.99 12.56 -1.36
N ILE A 77 3.69 11.42 -1.15
CA ILE A 77 3.34 10.45 -0.09
C ILE A 77 3.38 11.14 1.28
N LYS A 78 4.46 11.86 1.59
CA LYS A 78 4.58 12.59 2.87
C LYS A 78 3.46 13.62 3.02
N LYS A 79 3.18 14.39 1.97
CA LYS A 79 2.13 15.42 1.98
C LYS A 79 0.76 14.81 2.25
N ALA A 80 0.38 13.79 1.49
CA ALA A 80 -0.91 13.11 1.64
C ALA A 80 -1.06 12.49 3.04
N ALA A 81 -0.02 11.81 3.53
CA ALA A 81 -0.02 11.19 4.86
C ALA A 81 -0.18 12.21 6.00
N GLU A 82 0.46 13.38 5.87
CA GLU A 82 0.40 14.43 6.88
C GLU A 82 -0.91 15.24 6.84
N ASN A 83 -1.64 15.23 5.72
CA ASN A 83 -2.85 16.03 5.54
C ASN A 83 -4.14 15.20 5.56
N GLU A 84 -4.05 13.86 5.62
CA GLU A 84 -5.22 12.99 5.80
C GLU A 84 -6.12 13.54 6.92
N PRO A 85 -7.45 13.68 6.71
CA PRO A 85 -8.33 14.39 7.62
C PRO A 85 -8.21 13.98 9.10
N TYR A 86 -8.18 12.68 9.40
CA TYR A 86 -8.00 12.20 10.76
C TYR A 86 -6.61 12.56 11.29
N ILE A 87 -5.56 12.43 10.47
CA ILE A 87 -4.20 12.82 10.85
C ILE A 87 -4.09 14.33 11.11
N ALA A 88 -4.70 15.16 10.26
CA ALA A 88 -4.73 16.62 10.41
C ALA A 88 -5.43 17.04 11.71
N ASP A 89 -6.57 16.45 12.01
CA ASP A 89 -7.32 16.67 13.26
C ASP A 89 -6.48 16.26 14.49
N MET A 90 -5.80 15.11 14.43
CA MET A 90 -4.94 14.65 15.51
C MET A 90 -3.75 15.60 15.75
N LYS A 91 -3.14 16.12 14.68
CA LYS A 91 -2.08 17.14 14.80
C LYS A 91 -2.57 18.40 15.50
N GLN A 92 -3.75 18.88 15.13
CA GLN A 92 -4.39 20.02 15.78
C GLN A 92 -4.69 19.72 17.25
N TYR A 93 -5.26 18.56 17.55
CA TYR A 93 -5.62 18.15 18.90
C TYR A 93 -4.41 18.09 19.84
N PHE A 94 -3.27 17.56 19.40
CA PHE A 94 -2.05 17.49 20.22
C PHE A 94 -1.17 18.74 20.16
N GLY A 95 -1.52 19.71 19.30
CA GLY A 95 -0.71 20.89 19.03
C GLY A 95 0.69 20.53 18.52
N VAL A 96 0.76 19.67 17.50
CA VAL A 96 2.01 19.25 16.86
C VAL A 96 2.00 19.63 15.38
N SER A 97 3.17 19.91 14.80
CA SER A 97 3.30 20.31 13.38
C SER A 97 3.32 19.11 12.42
N GLU A 98 3.85 17.98 12.87
CA GLU A 98 4.00 16.75 12.10
C GLU A 98 3.50 15.55 12.92
N TYR A 99 2.79 14.64 12.24
CA TYR A 99 2.28 13.41 12.83
C TYR A 99 3.35 12.32 12.79
N TYR A 100 4.09 12.23 11.69
CA TYR A 100 5.21 11.33 11.52
C TYR A 100 6.53 12.06 11.78
N THR A 101 7.34 11.53 12.68
CA THR A 101 8.74 11.98 12.84
C THR A 101 9.65 11.38 11.78
N ASN A 102 9.29 10.21 11.25
CA ASN A 102 9.91 9.60 10.09
C ASN A 102 8.93 8.68 9.37
N ILE A 103 9.00 8.66 8.04
CA ILE A 103 8.34 7.65 7.19
C ILE A 103 9.44 6.86 6.50
N ASP A 104 9.41 5.54 6.63
CA ASP A 104 10.33 4.66 5.89
C ASP A 104 9.90 4.57 4.42
N MET A 105 10.35 5.53 3.61
CA MET A 105 9.97 5.62 2.20
C MET A 105 10.43 4.41 1.39
N ALA A 106 11.60 3.85 1.70
CA ALA A 106 12.10 2.67 0.99
C ALA A 106 11.25 1.44 1.29
N GLU A 107 10.91 1.18 2.57
CA GLU A 107 10.03 0.05 2.92
C GLU A 107 8.59 0.26 2.42
N THR A 108 8.10 1.50 2.43
CA THR A 108 6.80 1.87 1.83
C THR A 108 6.76 1.53 0.35
N ILE A 109 7.73 1.99 -0.44
CA ILE A 109 7.79 1.69 -1.86
C ILE A 109 8.00 0.19 -2.11
N LYS A 110 8.83 -0.48 -1.32
CA LYS A 110 9.09 -1.93 -1.45
C LYS A 110 7.83 -2.76 -1.31
N GLN A 111 7.05 -2.54 -0.25
CA GLN A 111 5.84 -3.32 0.02
C GLN A 111 4.81 -3.13 -1.10
N TYR A 112 4.59 -1.89 -1.55
CA TYR A 112 3.72 -1.63 -2.68
C TYR A 112 4.26 -2.19 -3.99
N TYR A 113 5.56 -2.11 -4.25
CA TYR A 113 6.16 -2.65 -5.48
C TYR A 113 6.06 -4.17 -5.54
N ASN A 114 6.19 -4.87 -4.41
CA ASN A 114 5.99 -6.31 -4.33
C ASN A 114 4.54 -6.69 -4.65
N LEU A 115 3.57 -5.97 -4.08
CA LEU A 115 2.14 -6.18 -4.34
C LEU A 115 1.79 -5.87 -5.81
N PHE A 116 2.29 -4.75 -6.33
CA PHE A 116 2.18 -4.37 -7.74
C PHE A 116 2.76 -5.44 -8.66
N SER A 117 3.98 -5.92 -8.38
CA SER A 117 4.63 -6.95 -9.17
C SER A 117 3.86 -8.27 -9.14
N ASN A 118 3.28 -8.63 -7.99
CA ASN A 118 2.44 -9.81 -7.86
C ASN A 118 1.11 -9.68 -8.63
N ALA A 119 0.48 -8.49 -8.63
CA ALA A 119 -0.71 -8.18 -9.42
C ALA A 119 -0.43 -8.19 -10.94
N LEU A 120 0.67 -7.56 -11.35
CA LEU A 120 1.09 -7.49 -12.75
C LEU A 120 1.43 -8.87 -13.30
N GLY A 121 2.09 -9.71 -12.49
CA GLY A 121 2.41 -11.10 -12.81
C GLY A 121 1.21 -12.01 -13.05
N GLN A 122 -0.01 -11.58 -12.65
CA GLN A 122 -1.25 -12.32 -12.98
C GLN A 122 -1.67 -12.15 -14.44
N SER A 123 -1.16 -11.12 -15.12
CA SER A 123 -1.56 -10.76 -16.49
C SER A 123 -0.42 -10.77 -17.49
N PHE A 124 0.82 -10.56 -17.04
CA PHE A 124 1.98 -10.44 -17.92
C PHE A 124 3.20 -11.19 -17.38
N PRO A 125 4.15 -11.55 -18.26
CA PRO A 125 5.49 -11.98 -17.84
C PRO A 125 6.18 -10.94 -16.95
N ASN A 126 6.93 -11.41 -15.95
CA ASN A 126 7.56 -10.55 -14.94
C ASN A 126 8.61 -9.58 -15.50
N ASP A 127 9.17 -9.90 -16.67
CA ASP A 127 10.19 -9.13 -17.39
C ASP A 127 9.60 -8.09 -18.38
N LYS A 128 8.27 -8.01 -18.52
CA LYS A 128 7.63 -6.98 -19.34
C LYS A 128 7.78 -5.62 -18.65
N THR A 129 8.41 -4.67 -19.33
CA THR A 129 8.68 -3.30 -18.84
C THR A 129 7.95 -2.21 -19.61
N SER A 130 7.28 -2.55 -20.72
CA SER A 130 6.53 -1.63 -21.57
C SER A 130 5.13 -2.16 -21.90
N PHE A 131 4.13 -1.27 -21.81
CA PHE A 131 2.71 -1.60 -21.85
C PHE A 131 1.97 -0.73 -22.87
N SER A 132 1.38 -1.36 -23.87
CA SER A 132 0.52 -0.69 -24.83
C SER A 132 -0.84 -0.34 -24.20
N GLN A 133 -1.61 0.52 -24.88
CA GLN A 133 -2.99 0.80 -24.48
C GLN A 133 -3.85 -0.48 -24.45
N ALA A 134 -3.60 -1.41 -25.37
CA ALA A 134 -4.31 -2.69 -25.43
C ALA A 134 -3.96 -3.58 -24.23
N ASP A 135 -2.68 -3.63 -23.84
CA ASP A 135 -2.22 -4.35 -22.65
C ASP A 135 -2.97 -3.84 -21.40
N ILE A 136 -2.97 -2.53 -21.17
CA ILE A 136 -3.61 -1.93 -19.99
C ILE A 136 -5.14 -2.16 -20.01
N ASN A 137 -5.79 -2.04 -21.16
CA ASN A 137 -7.22 -2.30 -21.29
C ASN A 137 -7.61 -3.76 -21.02
N SER A 138 -6.69 -4.70 -21.23
CA SER A 138 -6.88 -6.14 -20.98
C SER A 138 -6.71 -6.54 -19.51
N MET A 139 -6.25 -5.63 -18.65
CA MET A 139 -6.01 -5.94 -17.25
C MET A 139 -7.31 -6.29 -16.51
N PRO A 140 -7.24 -7.14 -15.47
CA PRO A 140 -8.33 -7.36 -14.53
C PRO A 140 -8.91 -6.05 -14.01
N LYS A 141 -10.19 -6.08 -13.66
CA LYS A 141 -10.91 -4.94 -13.09
C LYS A 141 -10.65 -4.76 -11.60
N GLY A 142 -10.14 -5.79 -10.93
CA GLY A 142 -9.66 -5.68 -9.58
C GLY A 142 -9.03 -6.96 -9.07
N TYR A 143 -8.55 -6.89 -7.84
CA TYR A 143 -7.83 -7.94 -7.16
C TYR A 143 -8.20 -7.93 -5.68
N ALA A 144 -8.27 -9.12 -5.06
CA ALA A 144 -8.27 -9.21 -3.61
C ALA A 144 -6.87 -9.57 -3.11
N ILE A 145 -6.57 -9.09 -1.91
CA ILE A 145 -5.29 -9.25 -1.24
C ILE A 145 -5.52 -10.07 0.01
N ASN A 146 -4.65 -11.02 0.28
CA ASN A 146 -4.62 -11.73 1.55
C ASN A 146 -3.27 -11.46 2.25
N GLY A 147 -3.18 -11.77 3.54
CA GLY A 147 -1.94 -11.67 4.32
C GLY A 147 -1.59 -10.24 4.77
N ILE A 148 -2.53 -9.29 4.64
CA ILE A 148 -2.37 -7.95 5.21
C ILE A 148 -2.36 -8.09 6.73
N LYS A 149 -1.34 -7.52 7.39
CA LYS A 149 -1.41 -7.33 8.84
C LYS A 149 -1.82 -5.89 9.12
N SER A 150 -2.61 -5.72 10.17
CA SER A 150 -3.11 -4.43 10.62
C SER A 150 -3.26 -4.46 12.14
N MET A 151 -4.12 -3.58 12.69
CA MET A 151 -4.43 -3.60 14.12
C MET A 151 -4.97 -4.97 14.55
N ASP A 152 -4.41 -5.48 15.63
CA ASP A 152 -4.84 -6.68 16.32
C ASP A 152 -4.60 -6.46 17.82
N PHE A 153 -5.62 -5.99 18.52
CA PHE A 153 -5.60 -5.72 19.96
C PHE A 153 -5.55 -6.99 20.82
N ASN A 154 -5.74 -8.18 20.23
CA ASN A 154 -5.48 -9.46 20.91
C ASN A 154 -3.97 -9.76 21.01
N ASP A 155 -3.13 -9.11 20.19
CA ASP A 155 -1.68 -9.09 20.33
C ASP A 155 -1.18 -7.73 20.85
N PRO A 156 -0.96 -7.58 22.16
CA PRO A 156 -0.45 -6.33 22.74
C PRO A 156 0.94 -5.91 22.22
N SER A 157 1.69 -6.83 21.61
CA SER A 157 3.01 -6.54 21.04
C SER A 157 2.94 -5.97 19.62
N ASN A 158 1.77 -6.03 18.99
CA ASN A 158 1.57 -5.54 17.64
C ASN A 158 1.72 -4.01 17.57
N ARG A 159 2.77 -3.52 16.90
CA ARG A 159 3.01 -2.08 16.69
C ARG A 159 1.89 -1.39 15.90
N MET A 160 1.17 -2.11 15.05
CA MET A 160 0.10 -1.54 14.23
C MET A 160 -1.07 -1.05 15.09
N ASN A 161 -1.23 -1.55 16.33
CA ASN A 161 -2.14 -1.00 17.33
C ASN A 161 -1.80 0.45 17.74
N ILE A 162 -0.57 0.89 17.45
CA ILE A 162 -0.06 2.22 17.79
C ILE A 162 0.11 3.06 16.52
N THR A 163 0.66 2.48 15.45
CA THR A 163 0.93 3.21 14.21
C THR A 163 -0.32 3.37 13.35
N HIS A 164 -1.29 2.47 13.49
CA HIS A 164 -2.48 2.32 12.63
C HIS A 164 -2.14 2.09 11.15
N LEU A 165 -0.90 1.71 10.85
CA LEU A 165 -0.44 1.41 9.51
C LEU A 165 -0.71 -0.04 9.15
N ARG A 166 -0.79 -0.32 7.84
CA ARG A 166 -0.89 -1.68 7.30
C ARG A 166 0.51 -2.21 6.97
N ASP A 167 0.70 -3.50 7.15
CA ASP A 167 1.89 -4.24 6.71
C ASP A 167 1.49 -5.18 5.57
N PHE A 168 2.04 -4.92 4.38
CA PHE A 168 1.85 -5.71 3.17
C PHE A 168 3.04 -6.64 2.87
N SER A 169 4.03 -6.75 3.77
CA SER A 169 5.26 -7.53 3.54
C SER A 169 5.02 -9.00 3.20
N ASN A 170 3.90 -9.57 3.67
CA ASN A 170 3.48 -10.94 3.39
C ASN A 170 2.19 -11.00 2.56
N SER A 171 1.77 -9.86 2.00
CA SER A 171 0.56 -9.79 1.20
C SER A 171 0.75 -10.34 -0.20
N LEU A 172 -0.26 -11.04 -0.69
CA LEU A 172 -0.31 -11.59 -2.04
C LEU A 172 -1.71 -11.43 -2.61
N ILE A 173 -1.80 -11.42 -3.94
CA ILE A 173 -3.06 -11.52 -4.65
C ILE A 173 -3.67 -12.88 -4.36
N SER A 174 -4.87 -12.88 -3.78
CA SER A 174 -5.66 -14.09 -3.53
C SER A 174 -6.69 -14.34 -4.62
N ASN A 175 -7.21 -13.26 -5.22
CA ASN A 175 -8.26 -13.33 -6.23
C ASN A 175 -8.04 -12.28 -7.32
N VAL A 176 -8.40 -12.63 -8.55
CA VAL A 176 -8.36 -11.77 -9.74
C VAL A 176 -9.78 -11.62 -10.29
N TYR A 177 -10.29 -10.39 -10.28
CA TYR A 177 -11.61 -10.03 -10.80
C TYR A 177 -11.47 -9.53 -12.23
N LYS A 178 -11.83 -10.35 -13.20
CA LYS A 178 -11.69 -10.05 -14.64
C LYS A 178 -12.77 -9.11 -15.15
N THR A 179 -13.94 -9.08 -14.50
CA THR A 179 -15.08 -8.25 -14.92
C THR A 179 -15.56 -7.34 -13.80
N PRO A 180 -16.24 -6.22 -14.13
CA PRO A 180 -16.83 -5.35 -13.11
C PRO A 180 -17.85 -6.08 -12.22
N GLU A 181 -18.55 -7.08 -12.75
CA GLU A 181 -19.54 -7.87 -12.01
C GLU A 181 -18.89 -8.72 -10.92
N GLN A 182 -17.73 -9.34 -11.21
CA GLN A 182 -16.99 -10.10 -10.20
C GLN A 182 -16.49 -9.20 -9.05
N MET A 183 -16.04 -7.98 -9.36
CA MET A 183 -15.61 -7.01 -8.36
C MET A 183 -16.78 -6.48 -7.53
N LYS A 184 -17.93 -6.20 -8.15
CA LYS A 184 -19.16 -5.80 -7.44
C LYS A 184 -19.70 -6.91 -6.55
N GLU A 185 -19.58 -8.16 -6.98
CA GLU A 185 -20.00 -9.32 -6.20
C GLU A 185 -19.08 -9.55 -5.00
N ALA A 186 -17.78 -9.36 -5.18
CA ALA A 186 -16.79 -9.38 -4.11
C ALA A 186 -17.08 -8.33 -3.02
N GLU A 187 -17.34 -7.07 -3.43
CA GLU A 187 -17.73 -5.98 -2.53
C GLU A 187 -19.06 -6.27 -1.83
N SER A 188 -20.04 -6.79 -2.56
CA SER A 188 -21.35 -7.19 -2.02
C SER A 188 -21.21 -8.26 -0.94
N LEU A 189 -20.45 -9.32 -1.21
CA LEU A 189 -20.21 -10.39 -0.26
C LEU A 189 -19.46 -9.92 0.97
N TYR A 190 -18.47 -9.03 0.81
CA TYR A 190 -17.77 -8.43 1.94
C TYR A 190 -18.77 -7.69 2.85
N ILE A 191 -19.57 -6.77 2.30
CA ILE A 191 -20.53 -5.98 3.10
C ILE A 191 -21.59 -6.87 3.75
N GLN A 192 -22.23 -7.75 2.97
CA GLN A 192 -23.30 -8.63 3.46
C GLN A 192 -22.78 -9.75 4.38
N SER A 193 -21.49 -10.05 4.36
CA SER A 193 -20.90 -10.90 5.39
C SER A 193 -20.76 -10.20 6.76
N GLY A 194 -21.20 -8.94 6.89
CA GLY A 194 -20.90 -8.11 8.05
C GLY A 194 -19.46 -7.60 8.04
N SER A 195 -18.83 -7.51 6.85
CA SER A 195 -17.40 -7.20 6.68
C SER A 195 -16.46 -8.22 7.35
N LEU A 196 -16.95 -9.42 7.64
CA LEU A 196 -16.21 -10.45 8.38
C LEU A 196 -15.16 -11.16 7.52
N ILE A 197 -15.37 -11.28 6.21
CA ILE A 197 -14.47 -12.07 5.35
C ILE A 197 -13.31 -11.21 4.87
N ASP A 198 -12.12 -11.46 5.42
CA ASP A 198 -10.89 -10.87 4.91
C ASP A 198 -10.38 -11.59 3.66
N GLY A 199 -9.85 -10.84 2.70
CA GLY A 199 -9.29 -11.38 1.46
C GLY A 199 -10.30 -11.64 0.32
N ILE A 200 -11.53 -11.13 0.42
CA ILE A 200 -12.48 -11.06 -0.70
C ILE A 200 -12.82 -9.64 -1.14
N ASN A 201 -12.39 -8.61 -0.40
CA ASN A 201 -12.67 -7.25 -0.81
C ASN A 201 -11.85 -6.92 -2.06
N GLY A 202 -12.50 -6.38 -3.10
CA GLY A 202 -11.87 -6.06 -4.36
C GLY A 202 -11.27 -4.66 -4.37
N HIS A 203 -9.98 -4.59 -4.69
CA HIS A 203 -9.28 -3.35 -5.01
C HIS A 203 -9.06 -3.28 -6.52
N SER A 204 -9.44 -2.18 -7.16
CA SER A 204 -9.18 -1.99 -8.61
C SER A 204 -7.68 -1.87 -8.92
N PHE A 205 -6.86 -1.55 -7.90
CA PHE A 205 -5.43 -1.29 -8.00
C PHE A 205 -5.00 -0.28 -9.06
N GLY A 206 -5.94 0.47 -9.64
CA GLY A 206 -5.72 1.52 -10.61
C GLY A 206 -4.76 1.17 -11.74
N LEU A 207 -4.70 -0.10 -12.13
CA LEU A 207 -3.94 -0.58 -13.27
C LEU A 207 -4.72 -0.30 -14.57
N SER A 208 -5.15 0.95 -14.75
CA SER A 208 -5.96 1.37 -15.90
C SER A 208 -5.47 2.67 -16.50
N LEU A 209 -5.86 2.92 -17.76
CA LEU A 209 -5.52 4.15 -18.47
C LEU A 209 -6.13 5.39 -17.83
N GLU A 210 -7.27 5.21 -17.14
CA GLU A 210 -7.96 6.31 -16.48
C GLU A 210 -7.08 6.87 -15.36
N GLU A 211 -6.54 6.03 -14.47
CA GLU A 211 -5.67 6.48 -13.39
C GLU A 211 -4.33 7.07 -13.90
N ILE A 212 -3.76 6.50 -14.97
CA ILE A 212 -2.55 7.05 -15.60
C ILE A 212 -2.81 8.45 -16.15
N LYS A 213 -3.93 8.65 -16.86
CA LYS A 213 -4.28 9.93 -17.50
C LYS A 213 -4.90 10.94 -16.56
N ASN A 214 -5.38 10.52 -15.40
CA ASN A 214 -6.01 11.41 -14.44
C ASN A 214 -4.96 12.34 -13.84
N VAL A 215 -4.87 13.56 -14.38
CA VAL A 215 -3.98 14.63 -13.90
C VAL A 215 -4.72 15.66 -13.03
N SER A 216 -5.96 15.37 -12.63
CA SER A 216 -6.71 16.29 -11.77
C SER A 216 -5.97 16.47 -10.45
N LYS A 217 -5.82 17.73 -10.00
CA LYS A 217 -5.29 18.01 -8.67
C LYS A 217 -6.34 17.58 -7.66
N GLY A 218 -6.06 16.49 -6.95
CA GLY A 218 -6.81 16.09 -5.77
C GLY A 218 -6.66 17.12 -4.63
N GLU A 219 -7.40 16.90 -3.55
CA GLU A 219 -7.21 17.66 -2.30
C GLU A 219 -5.83 17.34 -1.68
N ASP A 220 -5.37 18.19 -0.75
CA ASP A 220 -4.00 18.07 -0.18
C ASP A 220 -3.73 16.76 0.57
N TRP A 221 -4.79 16.02 0.95
CA TRP A 221 -4.72 14.72 1.59
C TRP A 221 -4.73 13.53 0.62
N GLN A 222 -5.05 13.77 -0.65
CA GLN A 222 -5.06 12.73 -1.67
C GLN A 222 -3.66 12.59 -2.26
N PHE A 223 -3.16 11.35 -2.33
CA PHE A 223 -1.92 11.07 -3.03
C PHE A 223 -2.12 11.26 -4.54
N ASN A 224 -1.48 12.27 -5.11
CA ASN A 224 -1.59 12.59 -6.53
C ASN A 224 -0.23 13.03 -7.11
N PRO A 225 0.63 12.06 -7.48
CA PRO A 225 1.98 12.35 -7.94
C PRO A 225 1.96 13.01 -9.31
N ASP A 226 2.99 13.80 -9.58
CA ASP A 226 3.22 14.36 -10.91
C ASP A 226 3.56 13.25 -11.89
N MET A 227 2.62 12.91 -12.79
CA MET A 227 2.81 11.88 -13.80
C MET A 227 3.71 12.33 -14.97
N SER A 228 4.00 13.63 -15.10
CA SER A 228 4.80 14.15 -16.22
C SER A 228 6.27 13.71 -16.17
N VAL A 229 6.77 13.33 -14.98
CA VAL A 229 8.09 12.73 -14.79
C VAL A 229 8.13 11.24 -15.15
N TYR A 230 7.01 10.67 -15.61
CA TYR A 230 6.92 9.29 -16.12
C TYR A 230 6.34 9.32 -17.55
N PRO A 231 7.08 9.88 -18.52
CA PRO A 231 6.56 10.09 -19.87
C PRO A 231 6.31 8.75 -20.59
N GLN A 232 5.45 8.80 -21.60
CA GLN A 232 5.29 7.69 -22.53
C GLN A 232 6.60 7.45 -23.31
N ASN A 233 6.82 6.20 -23.69
CA ASN A 233 7.87 5.81 -24.62
C ASN A 233 7.60 6.41 -26.02
N GLU A 234 8.63 6.43 -26.88
CA GLU A 234 8.52 6.97 -28.24
C GLU A 234 7.44 6.30 -29.10
N ASP A 235 7.16 5.01 -28.86
CA ASP A 235 6.12 4.23 -29.53
C ASP A 235 4.71 4.43 -28.95
N GLY A 236 4.56 5.32 -27.96
CA GLY A 236 3.30 5.61 -27.28
C GLY A 236 2.92 4.62 -26.18
N SER A 237 3.76 3.63 -25.87
CA SER A 237 3.58 2.73 -24.73
C SER A 237 3.92 3.41 -23.40
N TYR A 238 3.47 2.82 -22.29
CA TYR A 238 3.73 3.27 -20.93
C TYR A 238 4.80 2.39 -20.29
N SER A 239 5.69 2.99 -19.49
CA SER A 239 6.68 2.24 -18.74
C SER A 239 6.08 1.52 -17.52
N LYS A 240 6.82 0.57 -16.95
CA LYS A 240 6.45 -0.12 -15.72
C LYS A 240 6.34 0.85 -14.53
N GLU A 241 7.15 1.90 -14.49
CA GLU A 241 7.09 2.98 -13.51
C GLU A 241 5.78 3.75 -13.60
N ALA A 242 5.33 4.11 -14.82
CA ALA A 242 4.06 4.80 -15.01
C ALA A 242 2.87 3.94 -14.52
N LEU A 243 2.89 2.64 -14.80
CA LEU A 243 1.91 1.69 -14.26
C LEU A 243 1.99 1.58 -12.73
N PHE A 244 3.19 1.55 -12.17
CA PHE A 244 3.37 1.52 -10.71
C PHE A 244 2.86 2.79 -10.04
N MET A 245 3.06 3.97 -10.64
CA MET A 245 2.45 5.21 -10.14
C MET A 245 0.93 5.17 -10.20
N SER A 246 0.37 4.61 -11.28
CA SER A 246 -1.07 4.37 -11.40
C SER A 246 -1.58 3.45 -10.30
N PHE A 247 -0.80 2.40 -9.98
CA PHE A 247 -1.07 1.52 -8.87
C PHE A 247 -1.07 2.24 -7.52
N LEU A 248 -0.06 3.07 -7.26
CA LEU A 248 0.02 3.87 -6.04
C LEU A 248 -1.11 4.91 -5.93
N LYS A 249 -1.61 5.44 -7.05
CA LYS A 249 -2.75 6.38 -7.09
C LYS A 249 -4.09 5.73 -6.77
N SER A 250 -4.19 4.41 -6.95
CA SER A 250 -5.42 3.68 -6.69
C SER A 250 -5.78 3.66 -5.21
N TYR A 251 -7.08 3.57 -4.93
CA TYR A 251 -7.68 3.72 -3.60
C TYR A 251 -6.90 3.03 -2.47
N GLY A 252 -6.41 3.82 -1.51
CA GLY A 252 -5.71 3.33 -0.31
C GLY A 252 -4.25 2.92 -0.51
N SER A 253 -3.70 3.13 -1.71
CA SER A 253 -2.27 2.97 -2.02
C SER A 253 -1.56 4.34 -1.93
N GLY A 254 -0.23 4.34 -1.73
CA GLY A 254 0.53 5.59 -1.54
C GLY A 254 0.45 6.20 -0.13
N GLN A 255 0.00 5.42 0.86
CA GLN A 255 0.07 5.77 2.28
C GLN A 255 1.32 5.14 2.91
N PRO A 256 1.86 5.68 4.01
CA PRO A 256 2.92 5.01 4.75
C PRO A 256 2.51 3.58 5.14
N VAL A 257 3.46 2.65 5.07
CA VAL A 257 3.26 1.28 5.57
C VAL A 257 4.00 1.08 6.89
N GLU A 258 3.63 0.03 7.59
CA GLU A 258 4.28 -0.35 8.83
C GLU A 258 5.75 -0.72 8.56
N SER A 259 6.65 -0.03 9.27
CA SER A 259 8.09 -0.31 9.32
C SER A 259 8.61 0.04 10.71
N PRO A 260 9.58 -0.70 11.27
CA PRO A 260 10.28 -0.32 12.49
C PRO A 260 10.92 1.08 12.43
N LYS A 261 11.18 1.61 11.23
CA LYS A 261 11.72 2.96 11.03
C LYS A 261 10.64 4.02 10.80
N THR A 262 9.40 3.66 10.52
CA THR A 262 8.30 4.63 10.48
C THR A 262 7.91 4.96 11.93
N THR A 263 8.07 6.22 12.32
CA THR A 263 7.90 6.67 13.71
C THR A 263 6.93 7.84 13.78
N LEU A 264 6.12 7.86 14.85
CA LEU A 264 5.16 8.91 15.11
C LEU A 264 5.76 10.04 15.93
N ASN A 265 5.05 11.15 16.02
CA ASN A 265 5.28 12.15 17.03
C ASN A 265 5.14 11.52 18.43
N PRO A 266 6.06 11.77 19.38
CA PRO A 266 5.98 11.16 20.71
C PRO A 266 4.66 11.39 21.47
N LYS A 267 4.01 12.55 21.28
CA LYS A 267 2.70 12.82 21.89
C LYS A 267 1.60 11.92 21.32
N VAL A 268 1.59 11.80 19.99
CA VAL A 268 0.65 10.93 19.26
C VAL A 268 0.89 9.48 19.64
N GLU A 269 2.15 9.02 19.65
CA GLU A 269 2.50 7.64 20.00
C GLU A 269 2.05 7.29 21.44
N ALA A 270 2.30 8.20 22.40
CA ALA A 270 1.88 8.00 23.78
C ALA A 270 0.36 7.89 23.90
N TYR A 271 -0.39 8.72 23.17
CA TYR A 271 -1.84 8.65 23.12
C TYR A 271 -2.33 7.35 22.48
N ASN A 272 -1.85 7.00 21.28
CA ASN A 272 -2.27 5.77 20.59
C ASN A 272 -1.95 4.53 21.44
N ARG A 273 -0.81 4.51 22.14
CA ARG A 273 -0.45 3.44 23.08
C ARG A 273 -1.37 3.37 24.30
N ALA A 274 -1.92 4.48 24.76
CA ALA A 274 -2.94 4.49 25.81
C ALA A 274 -4.27 3.97 25.28
N MET A 275 -4.70 4.43 24.10
CA MET A 275 -5.93 3.98 23.45
C MET A 275 -5.91 2.47 23.16
N ALA A 276 -4.80 1.95 22.64
CA ALA A 276 -4.63 0.54 22.33
C ALA A 276 -4.85 -0.39 23.54
N LYS A 277 -4.68 0.09 24.77
CA LYS A 277 -4.94 -0.70 25.99
C LYS A 277 -6.42 -0.81 26.34
N GLU A 278 -7.22 0.16 25.91
CA GLU A 278 -8.67 0.22 26.14
C GLU A 278 -9.45 -0.30 24.92
N SER A 279 -8.76 -0.59 23.83
CA SER A 279 -9.34 -1.11 22.58
C SER A 279 -9.50 -2.63 22.63
N PHE A 280 -10.45 -3.11 21.84
CA PHE A 280 -10.71 -4.52 21.60
C PHE A 280 -10.89 -4.76 20.09
N ASN A 281 -10.63 -5.97 19.63
CA ASN A 281 -10.81 -6.32 18.22
C ASN A 281 -12.28 -6.46 17.85
N GLY A 282 -12.58 -6.12 16.60
CA GLY A 282 -13.74 -6.68 15.91
C GLY A 282 -13.42 -8.07 15.35
N ASP A 283 -14.45 -8.87 15.09
CA ASP A 283 -14.29 -10.20 14.50
C ASP A 283 -13.98 -10.07 13.00
N SER A 284 -12.85 -10.62 12.53
CA SER A 284 -12.56 -10.81 11.11
C SER A 284 -11.99 -12.20 10.87
N ILE A 285 -12.23 -12.76 9.68
CA ILE A 285 -12.01 -14.16 9.36
C ILE A 285 -11.31 -14.23 8.01
N ALA A 286 -10.09 -14.77 8.01
CA ALA A 286 -9.35 -14.98 6.79
C ALA A 286 -10.12 -15.92 5.85
N LEU A 287 -10.29 -15.54 4.58
CA LEU A 287 -10.92 -16.38 3.55
C LEU A 287 -10.32 -17.81 3.51
N ASN A 288 -9.01 -17.94 3.71
CA ASN A 288 -8.36 -19.25 3.73
C ASN A 288 -8.85 -20.17 4.85
N ASP A 289 -9.17 -19.62 6.02
CA ASP A 289 -9.66 -20.39 7.16
C ASP A 289 -11.09 -20.90 6.90
N ILE A 290 -11.90 -20.12 6.18
CA ILE A 290 -13.22 -20.53 5.69
C ILE A 290 -13.08 -21.66 4.67
N MET A 291 -12.24 -21.46 3.66
CA MET A 291 -12.08 -22.40 2.54
C MET A 291 -11.48 -23.74 2.96
N THR A 292 -10.63 -23.75 3.98
CA THR A 292 -10.02 -24.98 4.52
C THR A 292 -10.92 -25.68 5.55
N GLY A 293 -12.08 -25.12 5.87
CA GLY A 293 -12.98 -25.65 6.89
C GLY A 293 -12.46 -25.51 8.32
N LYS A 294 -11.39 -24.72 8.54
CA LYS A 294 -10.89 -24.37 9.87
C LYS A 294 -11.90 -23.51 10.63
N VAL A 295 -12.69 -22.71 9.90
CA VAL A 295 -13.82 -21.93 10.41
C VAL A 295 -15.10 -22.36 9.69
N ASP A 296 -16.10 -22.82 10.45
CA ASP A 296 -17.46 -23.01 9.95
C ASP A 296 -18.16 -21.65 9.86
N PHE A 297 -17.86 -20.93 8.78
CA PHE A 297 -18.36 -19.58 8.56
C PHE A 297 -19.89 -19.52 8.46
N ALA A 298 -20.53 -20.57 7.91
CA ALA A 298 -21.98 -20.62 7.79
C ALA A 298 -22.65 -20.65 9.18
N SER A 299 -22.13 -21.48 10.09
CA SER A 299 -22.64 -21.54 11.46
C SER A 299 -22.40 -20.23 12.21
N LEU A 300 -21.25 -19.60 12.01
CA LEU A 300 -20.94 -18.32 12.64
C LEU A 300 -21.87 -17.20 12.13
N LEU A 301 -22.01 -17.06 10.81
CA LEU A 301 -22.90 -16.08 10.18
C LEU A 301 -24.35 -16.27 10.64
N LYS A 302 -24.78 -17.53 10.77
CA LYS A 302 -26.09 -17.87 11.34
C LYS A 302 -26.24 -17.41 12.79
N GLY A 303 -25.20 -17.52 13.61
CA GLY A 303 -25.18 -16.99 14.98
C GLY A 303 -25.42 -15.48 15.00
N TYR A 304 -24.63 -14.72 14.23
CA TYR A 304 -24.80 -13.26 14.12
C TYR A 304 -26.20 -12.87 13.61
N ALA A 305 -26.74 -13.60 12.63
CA ALA A 305 -28.08 -13.40 12.14
C ALA A 305 -29.16 -13.64 13.21
N GLN A 306 -28.99 -14.68 14.06
CA GLN A 306 -29.91 -14.97 15.16
C GLN A 306 -29.91 -13.89 16.25
N ASP A 307 -28.75 -13.28 16.48
CA ASP A 307 -28.57 -12.15 17.40
C ASP A 307 -29.06 -10.81 16.81
N GLY A 308 -29.48 -10.81 15.55
CA GLY A 308 -30.05 -9.66 14.85
C GLY A 308 -29.04 -8.70 14.23
N TRP A 309 -27.74 -9.05 14.21
CA TRP A 309 -26.69 -8.22 13.61
C TRP A 309 -26.87 -8.03 12.10
N LEU A 310 -27.50 -9.01 11.43
CA LEU A 310 -27.71 -9.02 9.99
C LEU A 310 -29.17 -8.74 9.61
N ASP A 311 -29.98 -8.23 10.56
CA ASP A 311 -31.42 -8.01 10.35
C ASP A 311 -31.71 -7.09 9.16
N ALA A 312 -30.92 -6.02 8.99
CA ALA A 312 -31.07 -5.10 7.87
C ALA A 312 -30.82 -5.81 6.53
N ASP A 313 -29.73 -6.57 6.42
CA ASP A 313 -29.40 -7.30 5.20
C ASP A 313 -30.41 -8.40 4.87
N ILE A 314 -30.89 -9.12 5.88
CA ILE A 314 -31.92 -10.14 5.73
C ILE A 314 -33.23 -9.50 5.25
N TYR A 315 -33.63 -8.38 5.86
CA TYR A 315 -34.83 -7.64 5.44
C TYR A 315 -34.70 -7.11 4.01
N ALA A 316 -33.52 -6.59 3.62
CA ALA A 316 -33.25 -6.15 2.27
C ALA A 316 -33.42 -7.30 1.26
N MET A 317 -32.87 -8.48 1.58
CA MET A 317 -33.00 -9.68 0.76
C MET A 317 -34.48 -10.11 0.63
N GLU A 318 -35.25 -10.14 1.72
CA GLU A 318 -36.68 -10.47 1.70
C GLU A 318 -37.49 -9.52 0.80
N LYS A 319 -37.10 -8.25 0.73
CA LYS A 319 -37.78 -7.22 -0.06
C LYS A 319 -37.22 -7.07 -1.48
N GLY A 320 -36.21 -7.85 -1.86
CA GLY A 320 -35.55 -7.74 -3.16
C GLY A 320 -34.85 -6.39 -3.35
N VAL A 321 -34.43 -5.75 -2.26
CA VAL A 321 -33.70 -4.49 -2.29
C VAL A 321 -32.25 -4.79 -2.63
N ALA A 322 -31.73 -4.17 -3.70
CA ALA A 322 -30.32 -4.25 -4.04
C ALA A 322 -29.47 -3.75 -2.87
N TRP A 323 -28.38 -4.44 -2.55
CA TRP A 323 -27.57 -4.16 -1.35
C TRP A 323 -27.02 -2.73 -1.30
N GLN A 324 -26.73 -2.13 -2.46
CA GLN A 324 -26.33 -0.72 -2.55
C GLN A 324 -27.41 0.21 -2.00
N ASN A 325 -28.68 -0.13 -2.17
CA ASN A 325 -29.80 0.67 -1.68
C ASN A 325 -30.15 0.38 -0.21
N ALA A 326 -29.49 -0.59 0.42
CA ALA A 326 -29.69 -0.98 1.81
C ALA A 326 -28.53 -0.58 2.75
N SER A 327 -27.42 -0.06 2.20
CA SER A 327 -26.23 0.35 2.96
C SER A 327 -26.21 1.86 3.24
N ILE A 328 -25.84 2.23 4.47
CA ILE A 328 -25.70 3.63 4.90
C ILE A 328 -24.53 4.25 4.12
N GLY A 329 -24.83 5.25 3.28
CA GLY A 329 -23.86 5.93 2.39
C GLY A 329 -24.21 5.89 0.90
N TYR A 330 -25.10 4.99 0.46
CA TYR A 330 -25.48 4.80 -0.95
C TYR A 330 -26.97 5.11 -1.25
N GLY A 331 -27.62 5.90 -0.39
CA GLY A 331 -29.05 6.23 -0.51
C GLY A 331 -29.98 5.42 0.40
N GLY A 332 -29.42 4.66 1.36
CA GLY A 332 -30.15 3.81 2.30
C GLY A 332 -31.12 4.51 3.25
N ALA A 333 -31.17 5.84 3.33
CA ALA A 333 -32.04 6.54 4.29
C ALA A 333 -33.54 6.19 4.16
N LEU A 334 -34.01 5.92 2.93
CA LEU A 334 -35.39 5.45 2.71
C LEU A 334 -35.56 4.01 3.19
N PHE A 335 -34.59 3.14 2.90
CA PHE A 335 -34.56 1.76 3.37
C PHE A 335 -34.50 1.70 4.89
N ASP A 336 -33.62 2.47 5.53
CA ASP A 336 -33.49 2.57 6.98
C ASP A 336 -34.81 2.98 7.63
N ASN A 337 -35.52 3.95 7.04
CA ASN A 337 -36.83 4.34 7.54
C ASN A 337 -37.83 3.17 7.44
N GLN A 338 -37.91 2.51 6.28
CA GLN A 338 -38.79 1.34 6.09
C GLN A 338 -38.43 0.17 7.02
N PHE A 339 -37.15 -0.12 7.19
CA PHE A 339 -36.65 -1.17 8.06
C PHE A 339 -36.93 -0.83 9.54
N ASN A 340 -36.65 0.41 9.97
CA ASN A 340 -36.97 0.85 11.33
C ASN A 340 -38.47 0.83 11.61
N GLN A 341 -39.32 1.19 10.64
CA GLN A 341 -40.78 1.04 10.76
C GLN A 341 -41.18 -0.43 10.87
N ALA A 342 -40.59 -1.32 10.07
CA ALA A 342 -40.84 -2.76 10.15
C ALA A 342 -40.43 -3.31 11.53
N LYS A 343 -39.26 -2.92 12.05
CA LYS A 343 -38.79 -3.29 13.40
C LYS A 343 -39.73 -2.77 14.48
N ALA A 344 -40.19 -1.52 14.38
CA ALA A 344 -41.16 -0.94 15.31
C ALA A 344 -42.51 -1.69 15.28
N ASN A 345 -42.88 -2.23 14.12
CA ASN A 345 -44.07 -3.07 13.93
C ASN A 345 -43.83 -4.55 14.29
N GLY A 346 -42.70 -4.88 14.93
CA GLY A 346 -42.41 -6.21 15.46
C GLY A 346 -41.76 -7.18 14.46
N TRP A 347 -41.27 -6.70 13.32
CA TRP A 347 -40.51 -7.53 12.40
C TRP A 347 -39.23 -8.06 13.08
N LYS A 348 -38.95 -9.35 12.85
CA LYS A 348 -37.73 -10.06 13.22
C LYS A 348 -37.45 -11.09 12.14
N ALA A 349 -36.18 -11.33 11.84
CA ALA A 349 -35.79 -12.37 10.90
C ALA A 349 -36.33 -13.73 11.34
N SER A 350 -37.01 -14.44 10.42
CA SER A 350 -37.46 -15.80 10.69
C SER A 350 -36.29 -16.79 10.55
N SER A 351 -36.38 -17.97 11.17
CA SER A 351 -35.36 -19.00 10.99
C SER A 351 -35.19 -19.42 9.52
N GLU A 352 -36.27 -19.36 8.73
CA GLU A 352 -36.24 -19.63 7.29
C GLU A 352 -35.48 -18.53 6.54
N SER A 353 -35.77 -17.26 6.85
CA SER A 353 -35.08 -16.10 6.28
C SER A 353 -33.58 -16.12 6.59
N ILE A 354 -33.21 -16.44 7.84
CA ILE A 354 -31.81 -16.58 8.27
C ILE A 354 -31.11 -17.69 7.49
N ASN A 355 -31.71 -18.88 7.40
CA ASN A 355 -31.09 -20.00 6.68
C ASN A 355 -30.96 -19.69 5.18
N SER A 356 -31.97 -19.06 4.58
CA SER A 356 -31.94 -18.64 3.17
C SER A 356 -30.83 -17.61 2.92
N TYR A 357 -30.66 -16.65 3.84
CA TYR A 357 -29.63 -15.63 3.75
C TYR A 357 -28.23 -16.23 3.83
N VAL A 358 -27.97 -17.02 4.87
CA VAL A 358 -26.69 -17.71 5.07
C VAL A 358 -26.38 -18.61 3.88
N GLY A 359 -27.35 -19.40 3.40
CA GLY A 359 -27.19 -20.23 2.22
C GLY A 359 -26.81 -19.42 0.97
N SER A 360 -27.49 -18.30 0.74
CA SER A 360 -27.20 -17.41 -0.39
C SER A 360 -25.76 -16.86 -0.34
N ILE A 361 -25.32 -16.39 0.83
CA ILE A 361 -23.95 -15.89 1.02
C ILE A 361 -22.92 -16.99 0.74
N MET A 362 -23.14 -18.19 1.26
CA MET A 362 -22.22 -19.32 1.05
C MET A 362 -22.16 -19.75 -0.42
N ASP A 363 -23.29 -19.86 -1.10
CA ASP A 363 -23.35 -20.25 -2.52
C ASP A 363 -22.65 -19.22 -3.40
N ARG A 364 -22.92 -17.94 -3.17
CA ARG A 364 -22.32 -16.82 -3.90
C ARG A 364 -20.82 -16.72 -3.65
N LEU A 365 -20.39 -16.87 -2.39
CA LEU A 365 -18.97 -16.92 -2.04
C LEU A 365 -18.27 -18.07 -2.77
N ASN A 366 -18.79 -19.29 -2.66
CA ASN A 366 -18.21 -20.46 -3.33
C ASN A 366 -18.13 -20.27 -4.85
N ASN A 367 -19.17 -19.70 -5.45
CA ASN A 367 -19.19 -19.40 -6.87
C ASN A 367 -18.13 -18.36 -7.27
N LEU A 368 -18.04 -17.25 -6.55
CA LEU A 368 -17.05 -16.20 -6.80
C LEU A 368 -15.62 -16.75 -6.66
N ILE A 369 -15.33 -17.48 -5.59
CA ILE A 369 -14.01 -18.04 -5.33
C ILE A 369 -13.63 -19.06 -6.40
N GLY A 370 -14.57 -19.93 -6.81
CA GLY A 370 -14.34 -20.90 -7.88
C GLY A 370 -13.96 -20.29 -9.22
N GLN A 371 -14.25 -19.00 -9.44
CA GLN A 371 -13.94 -18.29 -10.69
C GLN A 371 -12.72 -17.37 -10.62
N THR A 372 -12.35 -16.92 -9.42
CA THR A 372 -11.46 -15.75 -9.26
C THR A 372 -10.17 -16.06 -8.51
N ARG A 373 -10.11 -17.14 -7.75
CA ARG A 373 -8.95 -17.49 -6.94
C ARG A 373 -7.72 -17.83 -7.81
N VAL A 374 -6.53 -17.46 -7.35
CA VAL A 374 -5.24 -17.74 -8.01
C VAL A 374 -4.27 -18.50 -7.13
#